data_AF-A0A7K2WDX5-F1
#
_entry.id   AF-A0A7K2WDX5-F1
#
_cell.length_a   1.000
_cell.length_b   1.000
_cell.length_c   1.000
_cell.angle_alpha   90.00
_cell.angle_beta   90.00
_cell.angle_gamma   90.00
#
_symmetry.space_group_name_H-M   'P 1'
#
loop_
_entity.id
_entity.type
_entity.pdbx_description
1 polymer ?
#
loop_
_entity_poly.entity_id
_entity_poly.type
_entity_poly.pdbx_seq_one_letter_code
_entity_poly.pdbx_strand_id
1 'polypeptide(L)' 'MATERTEAQVGPGVESDLSALTALYHHSVRETPITYGTSVFTPEERRP' A
#
# COMPACT_ATOMS: atom_id res chain seq x y z
N MET A 1 -13.61 -1.43 23.16
CA MET A 1 -14.50 -1.12 22.02
C MET A 1 -14.00 -1.93 20.84
N ALA A 2 -14.75 -2.94 20.41
CA ALA A 2 -14.38 -3.72 19.23
C ALA A 2 -14.66 -2.84 18.01
N THR A 3 -13.63 -2.54 17.21
CA THR A 3 -13.79 -1.84 15.93
C THR A 3 -14.75 -2.63 15.07
N GLU A 4 -15.86 -2.02 14.65
CA GLU A 4 -16.76 -2.61 13.68
C GLU A 4 -15.95 -2.93 12.41
N ARG A 5 -15.77 -4.22 12.12
CA ARG A 5 -15.02 -4.64 10.94
C ARG A 5 -15.95 -4.53 9.74
N THR A 6 -15.74 -3.49 8.93
CA THR A 6 -16.38 -3.38 7.62
C THR A 6 -15.90 -4.52 6.72
N GLU A 7 -16.81 -5.11 5.95
CA GLU A 7 -16.49 -6.13 4.97
C GLU A 7 -15.62 -5.54 3.85
N ALA A 8 -14.47 -6.18 3.59
CA ALA A 8 -13.54 -5.72 2.56
C ALA A 8 -14.13 -5.99 1.17
N GLN A 9 -14.23 -4.92 0.36
CA GLN A 9 -14.61 -5.02 -1.05
C GLN A 9 -13.34 -5.21 -1.90
N VAL A 10 -13.35 -6.17 -2.82
CA VAL A 10 -12.19 -6.52 -3.66
C VAL A 10 -12.51 -6.27 -5.13
N GLY A 11 -11.60 -5.58 -5.83
CA GLY A 11 -11.71 -5.28 -7.25
C GLY A 11 -10.34 -5.07 -7.90
N PRO A 12 -10.28 -4.95 -9.24
CA PRO A 12 -9.04 -4.64 -9.94
C PRO A 12 -8.56 -3.23 -9.58
N GLY A 13 -7.25 -3.07 -9.37
CA GLY A 13 -6.65 -1.77 -9.10
C GLY A 13 -6.66 -0.87 -10.34
N VAL A 14 -6.93 0.41 -10.12
CA VAL A 14 -6.91 1.47 -11.14
C VAL A 14 -5.89 2.54 -10.78
N GLU A 15 -5.57 3.43 -11.73
CA GLU A 15 -4.54 4.47 -11.54
C GLU A 15 -4.82 5.38 -10.33
N SER A 16 -6.09 5.65 -10.01
CA SER A 16 -6.45 6.46 -8.84
C SER A 16 -6.08 5.80 -7.50
N ASP A 17 -5.89 4.49 -7.48
CA ASP A 17 -5.52 3.75 -6.26
C ASP A 17 -4.02 3.90 -5.93
N LEU A 18 -3.21 4.38 -6.88
CA LEU A 18 -1.76 4.41 -6.77
C LEU A 18 -1.27 5.18 -5.53
N SER A 19 -1.93 6.28 -5.18
CA SER A 19 -1.57 7.08 -4.01
C SER A 19 -1.79 6.31 -2.70
N ALA A 20 -2.98 5.71 -2.54
CA ALA A 20 -3.33 4.94 -1.35
C ALA A 20 -2.47 3.67 -1.23
N LEU A 21 -2.23 2.97 -2.33
CA LEU A 21 -1.36 1.78 -2.38
C LEU A 21 0.11 2.11 -2.10
N THR A 22 0.55 3.33 -2.44
CA THR A 22 1.90 3.81 -2.13
C THR A 22 2.06 4.06 -0.64
N ALA A 23 1.09 4.74 -0.02
CA ALA A 23 1.11 5.00 1.41
C ALA A 23 1.13 3.70 2.24
N LEU A 24 0.30 2.70 1.86
CA LEU A 24 0.25 1.41 2.55
C LEU A 24 1.59 0.64 2.46
N TYR A 25 2.22 0.64 1.30
CA TYR A 25 3.51 -0.03 1.13
C TYR A 25 4.63 0.69 1.88
N HIS A 26 4.66 2.03 1.86
CA HIS A 26 5.66 2.81 2.61
C HIS A 26 5.57 2.57 4.11
N HIS A 27 4.35 2.39 4.63
CA HIS A 27 4.15 1.98 6.01
C HIS A 27 4.76 0.60 6.27
N SER A 28 4.52 -0.37 5.38
CA SER A 28 5.14 -1.70 5.47
C SER A 28 6.67 -1.68 5.39
N VAL A 29 7.27 -0.83 4.55
CA VAL A 29 8.74 -0.69 4.43
C VAL A 29 9.38 -0.14 5.70
N ARG A 30 8.68 0.75 6.42
CA ARG A 30 9.19 1.36 7.65
C ARG A 30 9.03 0.48 8.88
N GLU A 31 8.00 -0.36 8.92
CA GLU A 31 7.58 -1.03 10.15
C GLU A 31 7.78 -2.56 10.13
N THR A 32 7.90 -3.21 8.97
CA THR A 32 8.06 -4.67 8.92
C THR A 32 8.93 -5.15 7.74
N PRO A 33 10.04 -5.88 7.95
CA PRO A 33 10.94 -6.34 6.89
C PRO A 33 10.37 -7.55 6.12
N ILE A 34 9.14 -7.46 5.63
CA ILE A 34 8.46 -8.50 4.85
C ILE A 34 8.67 -8.31 3.34
N THR A 35 9.15 -7.13 2.90
CA THR A 35 9.52 -6.87 1.50
C THR A 35 11.01 -6.59 1.38
N TYR A 36 11.69 -7.15 0.37
CA TYR A 36 13.13 -6.97 0.10
C TYR A 36 13.51 -5.53 -0.31
N GLY A 37 12.59 -4.56 -0.23
CA GLY A 37 12.82 -3.16 -0.55
C GLY A 37 13.45 -2.43 0.64
N THR A 38 14.66 -1.92 0.46
CA THR A 38 15.38 -1.14 1.48
C THR A 38 15.18 0.38 1.36
N SER A 39 14.45 0.82 0.33
CA SER A 39 14.24 2.23 0.00
C SER A 39 12.78 2.53 -0.31
N VAL A 40 12.35 3.73 0.09
CA VAL A 40 11.02 4.28 -0.23
C VAL A 40 11.01 4.75 -1.68
N PHE A 41 9.99 4.38 -2.46
CA PHE A 41 9.82 4.78 -3.86
C PHE A 41 8.70 5.80 -4.02
N THR A 42 8.86 6.76 -4.90
CA THR A 42 7.80 7.65 -5.37
C THR A 42 6.76 6.87 -6.21
N PRO A 43 5.53 7.37 -6.34
CA PRO A 43 4.51 6.74 -7.19
C PRO A 43 4.94 6.56 -8.65
N GLU A 44 5.72 7.51 -9.18
CA GLU A 44 6.23 7.50 -10.54
C GLU A 44 7.23 6.36 -10.78
N GLU A 45 8.04 6.02 -9.78
CA GLU A 45 9.00 4.90 -9.83
C GLU A 45 8.32 3.51 -9.82
N ARG A 46 7.00 3.44 -9.64
CA ARG A 46 6.22 2.19 -9.73
C ARG A 46 5.66 1.89 -11.10
N ARG A 47 5.79 2.79 -12.07
CA ARG A 47 5.34 2.54 -13.44
C ARG A 47 6.34 1.62 -14.17
N PRO A 48 5.88 0.78 -15.12
CA PRO A 48 6.76 -0.04 -15.93
C PRO A 48 7.68 0.80 -16.84
#